data_AF-A0A9Q8SEY6-F1
#
_entry.id   AF-A0A9Q8SEY6-F1
#
_cell.length_a   1.000
_cell.length_b   1.000
_cell.length_c   1.000
_cell.angle_alpha   90.00
_cell.angle_beta   90.00
_cell.angle_gamma   90.00
#
_symmetry.space_group_name_H-M   'P 1'
#
loop_
_entity.id
_entity.type
_entity.pdbx_description
1 polymer ?
#
loop_
_entity_poly.entity_id
_entity_poly.type
_entity_poly.pdbx_seq_one_letter_code
_entity_poly.pdbx_strand_id
1 'polypeptide(L)'
;MCTPVVDDLWNKPAYILSLLLDEMLKPPEERTEWLFWVDRDTIILDQCRPISSFLPPRILNQVAASTKAHEAAPKDEDVHLIAADDWNGLNNGVFLLRVGQWAIELFSAIMAFRHFRPGTELRFTEQSAMEILIKEKRFKKGVRMVPQTWFNSYPGSLKASTYLEGNDEKGLSDWQTRRGDFLIHFAGFGEDDRARSMNSWLDMLGKTHFTPEAGRVQRNATPDIEAYWEDLEPIEIQ
;
A
#
# COMPACT_ATOMS: atom_id res chain seq x y z
N MET A 1 10.89 2.33 15.65
CA MET A 1 11.31 3.47 16.50
C MET A 1 11.39 3.01 17.94
N CYS A 2 12.55 3.18 18.59
CA CYS A 2 12.72 2.83 20.01
C CYS A 2 12.17 3.88 20.97
N THR A 3 11.87 5.08 20.47
CA THR A 3 11.23 6.17 21.23
C THR A 3 10.03 6.69 20.43
N PRO A 4 8.81 6.57 20.96
CA PRO A 4 7.62 7.08 20.28
C PRO A 4 7.59 8.63 20.30
N VAL A 5 7.11 9.22 19.20
CA VAL A 5 6.82 10.67 19.09
C VAL A 5 5.53 11.00 19.85
N VAL A 6 4.53 10.13 19.72
CA VAL A 6 3.24 10.20 20.43
C VAL A 6 2.81 8.80 20.86
N ASP A 7 1.77 8.73 21.68
CA ASP A 7 1.24 7.49 22.24
C ASP A 7 0.69 6.50 21.18
N ASP A 8 0.87 5.21 21.46
CA ASP A 8 0.16 4.10 20.83
C ASP A 8 0.23 4.07 19.28
N LEU A 9 -0.80 3.56 18.62
CA LEU A 9 -0.90 3.48 17.16
C LEU A 9 -0.91 4.85 16.47
N TRP A 10 -1.22 5.94 17.19
CA TRP A 10 -1.10 7.32 16.67
C TRP A 10 0.35 7.71 16.33
N ASN A 11 1.32 6.95 16.82
CA ASN A 11 2.73 7.17 16.50
C ASN A 11 3.03 6.98 15.00
N LYS A 12 2.33 6.08 14.31
CA LYS A 12 2.47 5.88 12.85
C LYS A 12 2.14 7.17 12.08
N PRO A 13 0.92 7.73 12.17
CA PRO A 13 0.61 8.96 11.46
C PRO A 13 1.44 10.17 11.90
N ALA A 14 1.86 10.26 13.17
CA ALA A 14 2.76 11.32 13.62
C ALA A 14 4.13 11.25 12.94
N TYR A 15 4.70 10.05 12.83
CA TYR A 15 5.99 9.84 12.17
C TYR A 15 5.92 10.07 10.66
N ILE A 16 4.86 9.60 10.01
CA ILE A 16 4.66 9.87 8.58
C ILE A 16 4.49 11.37 8.35
N LEU A 17 3.77 12.08 9.22
CA LEU A 17 3.65 13.54 9.14
C LEU A 17 5.02 14.23 9.27
N SER A 18 5.89 13.78 10.16
CA SER A 18 7.26 14.33 10.24
C SER A 18 8.06 14.09 8.95
N LEU A 19 7.97 12.89 8.37
CA LEU A 19 8.64 12.59 7.10
C LEU A 19 8.12 13.47 5.97
N LEU A 20 6.80 13.66 5.89
CA LEU A 20 6.19 14.52 4.87
C LEU A 20 6.67 15.98 4.98
N LEU A 21 6.76 16.50 6.21
CA LEU A 21 7.27 17.84 6.45
C LEU A 21 8.75 17.96 6.06
N ASP A 22 9.57 16.98 6.44
CA ASP A 22 11.00 16.94 6.10
C ASP A 22 11.23 16.89 4.58
N GLU A 23 10.47 16.06 3.85
CA GLU A 23 10.55 16.01 2.39
C GLU A 23 10.09 17.32 1.72
N MET A 24 9.08 17.99 2.29
CA MET A 24 8.58 19.27 1.76
C MET A 24 9.55 20.44 2.00
N LEU A 25 10.52 20.31 2.90
CA LEU A 25 11.61 21.27 3.07
C LEU A 25 12.71 21.14 2.00
N LYS A 26 12.79 20.00 1.30
CA LYS A 26 13.77 19.77 0.24
C LYS A 26 13.37 20.48 -1.06
N PRO A 27 14.36 20.85 -1.90
CA PRO A 27 14.10 21.24 -3.28
C PRO A 27 13.31 20.15 -4.04
N PRO A 28 12.42 20.52 -4.99
CA PRO A 28 11.61 19.54 -5.73
C PRO A 28 12.41 18.40 -6.39
N GLU A 29 13.61 18.70 -6.88
CA GLU A 29 14.53 17.75 -7.53
C GLU A 29 15.17 16.73 -6.58
N GLU A 30 15.20 17.01 -5.28
CA GLU A 30 15.74 16.11 -4.23
C GLU A 30 14.62 15.47 -3.38
N ARG A 31 13.37 15.86 -3.63
CA ARG A 31 12.21 15.42 -2.86
C ARG A 31 11.78 14.03 -3.30
N THR A 32 11.54 13.15 -2.33
CA THR A 32 10.87 11.87 -2.56
C THR A 32 9.47 12.12 -3.08
N GLU A 33 9.08 11.52 -4.21
CA GLU A 33 7.74 11.73 -4.77
C GLU A 33 6.67 10.88 -4.06
N TRP A 34 7.00 9.63 -3.73
CA TRP A 34 6.09 8.66 -3.13
C TRP A 34 6.73 7.94 -1.95
N LEU A 35 5.96 7.80 -0.88
CA LEU A 35 6.27 6.93 0.25
C LEU A 35 5.48 5.62 0.08
N PHE A 36 6.17 4.49 0.26
CA PHE A 36 5.52 3.20 0.41
C PHE A 36 5.60 2.79 1.89
N TRP A 37 4.46 2.82 2.57
CA TRP A 37 4.38 2.40 3.98
C TRP A 37 4.06 0.91 4.05
N VAL A 38 4.78 0.19 4.93
CA VAL A 38 4.50 -1.20 5.30
C VAL A 38 4.62 -1.37 6.81
N ASP A 39 3.66 -2.05 7.43
CA ASP A 39 3.72 -2.41 8.84
C ASP A 39 4.79 -3.49 9.07
N ARG A 40 5.30 -3.55 10.31
CA ARG A 40 6.43 -4.42 10.69
C ARG A 40 6.13 -5.92 10.58
N ASP A 41 4.87 -6.28 10.50
CA ASP A 41 4.35 -7.64 10.41
C ASP A 41 4.01 -8.01 8.95
N THR A 42 4.90 -7.59 8.05
CA THR A 42 4.83 -7.89 6.62
C THR A 42 6.12 -8.55 6.13
N ILE A 43 6.04 -9.31 5.04
CA ILE A 43 7.19 -9.88 4.33
C ILE A 43 7.02 -9.66 2.82
N ILE A 44 8.03 -9.10 2.17
CA ILE A 44 8.08 -8.98 0.70
C ILE A 44 8.40 -10.35 0.10
N LEU A 45 7.54 -10.82 -0.79
CA LEU A 45 7.62 -12.12 -1.44
C LEU A 45 8.20 -12.01 -2.86
N ASP A 46 7.70 -11.08 -3.67
CA ASP A 46 8.25 -10.77 -4.99
C ASP A 46 9.25 -9.61 -4.89
N GLN A 47 10.53 -9.96 -4.79
CA GLN A 47 11.62 -9.00 -4.69
C GLN A 47 12.05 -8.43 -6.05
N CYS A 48 11.48 -8.94 -7.16
CA CYS A 48 11.81 -8.53 -8.52
C CYS A 48 10.83 -7.48 -9.06
N ARG A 49 9.63 -7.39 -8.49
CA ARG A 49 8.65 -6.36 -8.88
C ARG A 49 9.05 -4.99 -8.33
N PRO A 50 9.19 -3.96 -9.19
CA PRO A 50 9.41 -2.60 -8.72
C PRO A 50 8.14 -2.06 -8.06
N ILE A 51 8.27 -1.42 -6.89
CA ILE A 51 7.13 -0.79 -6.19
C ILE A 51 6.39 0.21 -7.10
N SER A 52 7.12 0.88 -7.98
CA SER A 52 6.55 1.82 -8.94
C SER A 52 5.56 1.17 -9.92
N SER A 53 5.56 -0.15 -10.10
CA SER A 53 4.57 -0.84 -10.94
C SER A 53 3.13 -0.70 -10.42
N PHE A 54 2.94 -0.31 -9.15
CA PHE A 54 1.61 -0.05 -8.57
C PHE A 54 1.12 1.38 -8.79
N LEU A 55 1.99 2.27 -9.29
CA LEU A 55 1.66 3.67 -9.57
C LEU A 55 1.06 3.83 -10.97
N PRO A 56 0.34 4.93 -11.23
CA PRO A 56 -0.14 5.26 -12.57
C PRO A 56 0.99 5.22 -13.63
N PRO A 57 0.77 4.63 -14.83
CA PRO A 57 1.79 4.45 -15.86
C PRO A 57 2.48 5.74 -16.32
N ARG A 58 1.79 6.89 -16.25
CA ARG A 58 2.35 8.19 -16.65
C ARG A 58 3.48 8.65 -15.72
N ILE A 59 3.50 8.21 -14.46
CA ILE A 59 4.62 8.42 -13.52
C ILE A 59 5.86 7.62 -13.97
N LEU A 60 5.66 6.40 -14.49
CA LEU A 60 6.74 5.58 -15.04
C LEU A 60 7.32 6.16 -16.35
N ASN A 61 6.45 6.77 -17.18
CA ASN A 61 6.83 7.32 -18.48
C ASN A 61 7.44 8.74 -18.41
N GLN A 62 7.22 9.51 -17.33
CA GLN A 62 7.87 10.81 -17.14
C GLN A 62 9.40 10.70 -16.96
N VAL A 63 9.90 9.56 -16.48
CA VAL A 63 11.34 9.26 -16.44
C VAL A 63 11.94 9.12 -17.85
N ALA A 64 11.13 8.77 -18.85
CA ALA A 64 11.57 8.56 -20.23
C ALA A 64 11.30 9.76 -21.18
N ALA A 65 10.37 10.65 -20.82
CA ALA A 65 9.84 11.67 -21.72
C ALA A 65 10.09 13.13 -21.28
N SER A 66 11.24 13.41 -20.66
CA SER A 66 11.66 14.79 -20.33
C SER A 66 12.03 15.62 -21.57
N THR A 67 11.16 15.70 -22.57
CA THR A 67 11.18 16.66 -23.68
C THR A 67 9.83 16.58 -24.38
N LYS A 68 8.80 17.26 -23.86
CA LYS A 68 7.84 18.08 -24.64
C LYS A 68 6.64 18.54 -23.80
N ALA A 69 6.46 19.86 -23.85
CA ALA A 69 5.21 20.61 -23.86
C ALA A 69 4.28 20.61 -22.63
N HIS A 70 4.23 21.81 -22.04
CA HIS A 70 3.16 22.35 -21.20
C HIS A 70 1.84 22.52 -21.97
N GLU A 71 1.01 21.48 -22.12
CA GLU A 71 -0.41 21.68 -22.44
C GLU A 71 -1.28 20.65 -21.69
N ALA A 72 -2.22 21.16 -20.89
CA ALA A 72 -3.10 20.51 -19.91
C ALA A 72 -2.41 19.86 -18.67
N ALA A 73 -2.64 20.43 -17.49
CA ALA A 73 -2.23 19.82 -16.22
C ALA A 73 -2.93 18.44 -16.06
N PRO A 74 -2.20 17.35 -15.80
CA PRO A 74 -2.79 16.01 -15.77
C PRO A 74 -3.63 15.80 -14.51
N LYS A 75 -4.74 15.05 -14.65
CA LYS A 75 -5.60 14.60 -13.54
C LYS A 75 -4.88 13.70 -12.53
N ASP A 76 -3.67 13.21 -12.83
CA ASP A 76 -2.81 12.49 -11.87
C ASP A 76 -2.28 13.38 -10.74
N GLU A 77 -2.41 14.72 -10.86
CA GLU A 77 -2.29 15.58 -9.68
C GLU A 77 -3.28 15.21 -8.58
N ASP A 78 -4.42 14.59 -8.93
CA ASP A 78 -5.42 14.20 -7.95
C ASP A 78 -5.01 12.93 -7.18
N VAL A 79 -4.23 11.98 -7.72
CA VAL A 79 -3.92 10.73 -6.98
C VAL A 79 -2.85 11.00 -5.92
N HIS A 80 -3.23 10.82 -4.66
CA HIS A 80 -2.33 11.05 -3.53
C HIS A 80 -2.21 9.85 -2.60
N LEU A 81 -3.22 8.98 -2.54
CA LEU A 81 -3.23 7.79 -1.69
C LEU A 81 -3.71 6.59 -2.50
N ILE A 82 -2.91 5.54 -2.56
CA ILE A 82 -3.29 4.24 -3.10
C ILE A 82 -3.29 3.24 -1.94
N ALA A 83 -4.46 2.73 -1.60
CA ALA A 83 -4.64 1.85 -0.45
C ALA A 83 -5.43 0.60 -0.85
N ALA A 84 -5.12 -0.51 -0.19
CA ALA A 84 -5.86 -1.76 -0.36
C ALA A 84 -7.18 -1.73 0.42
N ASP A 85 -8.25 -2.21 -0.21
CA ASP A 85 -9.54 -2.46 0.43
C ASP A 85 -9.62 -3.94 0.85
N ASP A 86 -9.93 -4.21 2.12
CA ASP A 86 -10.16 -5.55 2.66
C ASP A 86 -11.62 -5.71 3.15
N TRP A 87 -11.96 -6.87 3.73
CA TRP A 87 -13.32 -7.13 4.19
C TRP A 87 -13.78 -6.24 5.37
N ASN A 88 -12.87 -5.51 6.01
CA ASN A 88 -13.16 -4.50 7.03
C ASN A 88 -13.14 -3.07 6.46
N GLY A 89 -12.95 -2.89 5.15
CA GLY A 89 -12.74 -1.60 4.51
C GLY A 89 -11.25 -1.28 4.37
N LEU A 90 -10.84 -0.08 4.78
CA LEU A 90 -9.43 0.31 4.72
C LEU A 90 -8.59 -0.53 5.68
N ASN A 91 -7.54 -1.17 5.17
CA ASN A 91 -6.37 -1.55 5.97
C ASN A 91 -5.21 -0.60 5.66
N ASN A 92 -4.74 0.15 6.67
CA ASN A 92 -3.67 1.13 6.47
C ASN A 92 -2.29 0.61 6.93
N GLY A 93 -2.12 -0.71 6.96
CA GLY A 93 -0.81 -1.32 7.21
C GLY A 93 0.07 -1.36 5.97
N VAL A 94 -0.51 -1.28 4.77
CA VAL A 94 0.25 -1.15 3.52
C VAL A 94 -0.45 -0.17 2.55
N PHE A 95 0.26 0.89 2.14
CA PHE A 95 -0.26 1.87 1.19
C PHE A 95 0.86 2.69 0.53
N LEU A 96 0.55 3.31 -0.61
CA LEU A 96 1.41 4.30 -1.27
C LEU A 96 0.82 5.70 -1.05
N LEU A 97 1.69 6.66 -0.69
CA LEU A 97 1.31 8.03 -0.38
C LEU A 97 2.21 9.01 -1.14
N ARG A 98 1.62 9.88 -1.95
CA ARG A 98 2.34 10.94 -2.66
C ARG A 98 2.74 12.03 -1.69
N VAL A 99 4.01 12.41 -1.69
CA VAL A 99 4.52 13.51 -0.88
C VAL A 99 3.98 14.82 -1.45
N GLY A 100 3.32 15.60 -0.59
CA GLY A 100 2.76 16.88 -0.98
C GLY A 100 1.85 17.47 0.09
N GLN A 101 1.35 18.68 -0.17
CA GLN A 101 0.45 19.38 0.75
C GLN A 101 -0.80 18.56 1.08
N TRP A 102 -1.37 17.84 0.11
CA TRP A 102 -2.54 16.98 0.34
C TRP A 102 -2.29 15.93 1.44
N ALA A 103 -1.13 15.28 1.41
CA ALA A 103 -0.75 14.26 2.40
C ALA A 103 -0.53 14.88 3.78
N ILE A 104 0.12 16.04 3.85
CA ILE A 104 0.28 16.80 5.11
C ILE A 104 -1.08 17.13 5.71
N GLU A 105 -2.02 17.61 4.89
CA GLU A 105 -3.37 17.95 5.34
C GLU A 105 -4.14 16.73 5.85
N LEU A 106 -4.07 15.60 5.14
CA LEU A 106 -4.70 14.35 5.59
C LEU A 106 -4.11 13.88 6.91
N PHE A 107 -2.78 13.77 7.02
CA PHE A 107 -2.13 13.26 8.23
C PHE A 107 -2.25 14.21 9.43
N SER A 108 -2.29 15.52 9.19
CA SER A 108 -2.66 16.50 10.22
C SER A 108 -4.09 16.29 10.71
N ALA A 109 -5.03 16.05 9.79
CA ALA A 109 -6.42 15.77 10.12
C ALA A 109 -6.60 14.46 10.89
N ILE A 110 -5.86 13.40 10.52
CA ILE A 110 -5.85 12.11 11.25
C ILE A 110 -5.40 12.36 12.70
N MET A 111 -4.26 13.03 12.90
CA MET A 111 -3.74 13.35 14.24
C MET A 111 -4.71 14.19 15.07
N ALA A 112 -5.37 15.15 14.44
CA ALA A 112 -6.35 16.01 15.10
C ALA A 112 -7.67 15.30 15.41
N PHE A 113 -8.01 14.22 14.67
CA PHE A 113 -9.33 13.58 14.72
C PHE A 113 -9.78 13.22 16.13
N ARG A 114 -8.89 12.61 16.92
CA ARG A 114 -9.17 12.18 18.30
C ARG A 114 -9.56 13.32 19.25
N HIS A 115 -9.14 14.55 18.94
CA HIS A 115 -9.40 15.72 19.77
C HIS A 115 -10.67 16.48 19.33
N PHE A 116 -10.94 16.53 18.03
CA PHE A 116 -12.06 17.29 17.49
C PHE A 116 -13.31 16.45 17.22
N ARG A 117 -13.20 15.12 17.22
CA ARG A 117 -14.32 14.18 17.09
C ARG A 117 -14.23 13.04 18.13
N PRO A 118 -14.12 13.35 19.43
CA PRO A 118 -13.87 12.35 20.47
C PRO A 118 -15.02 11.35 20.69
N GLY A 119 -16.24 11.69 20.24
CA GLY A 119 -17.41 10.81 20.35
C GLY A 119 -17.54 9.79 19.22
N THR A 120 -16.64 9.81 18.22
CA THR A 120 -16.68 8.86 17.12
C THR A 120 -16.05 7.53 17.54
N GLU A 121 -16.76 6.43 17.31
CA GLU A 121 -16.23 5.09 17.52
C GLU A 121 -15.14 4.77 16.49
N LEU A 122 -13.96 4.37 16.97
CA LEU A 122 -12.81 4.04 16.14
C LEU A 122 -12.42 2.58 16.37
N ARG A 123 -13.08 1.67 15.63
CA ARG A 123 -12.86 0.21 15.73
C ARG A 123 -11.38 -0.18 15.63
N PHE A 124 -10.62 0.54 14.80
CA PHE A 124 -9.20 0.34 14.55
C PHE A 124 -8.37 1.61 14.80
N THR A 125 -8.77 2.42 15.79
CA THR A 125 -8.03 3.63 16.22
C THR A 125 -7.73 4.58 15.05
N GLU A 126 -6.46 4.82 14.71
CA GLU A 126 -6.05 5.76 13.67
C GLU A 126 -6.43 5.29 12.26
N GLN A 127 -6.49 3.98 12.01
CA GLN A 127 -6.98 3.43 10.74
C GLN A 127 -8.44 3.81 10.50
N SER A 128 -9.29 3.71 11.51
CA SER A 128 -10.69 4.14 11.42
C SER A 128 -10.81 5.65 11.20
N ALA A 129 -9.93 6.45 11.82
CA ALA A 129 -9.91 7.90 11.61
C ALA A 129 -9.53 8.24 10.15
N MET A 130 -8.49 7.58 9.62
CA MET A 130 -8.09 7.69 8.23
C MET A 130 -9.22 7.27 7.29
N GLU A 131 -9.84 6.12 7.53
CA GLU A 131 -10.94 5.59 6.72
C GLU A 131 -12.12 6.57 6.62
N ILE A 132 -12.48 7.23 7.72
CA ILE A 132 -13.54 8.24 7.73
C ILE A 132 -13.12 9.47 6.92
N LEU A 133 -11.90 9.98 7.16
CA LEU A 133 -11.40 11.20 6.53
C LEU A 133 -11.25 11.03 5.01
N ILE A 134 -10.72 9.91 4.53
CA ILE A 134 -10.53 9.66 3.10
C ILE A 134 -11.85 9.61 2.32
N LYS A 135 -12.99 9.38 2.99
CA LYS A 135 -14.33 9.40 2.37
C LYS A 135 -14.93 10.81 2.30
N GLU A 136 -14.36 11.79 3.02
CA GLU A 136 -14.85 13.16 3.02
C GLU A 136 -14.59 13.88 1.70
N LYS A 137 -15.45 14.85 1.36
CA LYS A 137 -15.37 15.62 0.10
C LYS A 137 -13.98 16.23 -0.14
N ARG A 138 -13.27 16.59 0.92
CA ARG A 138 -11.92 17.17 0.86
C ARG A 138 -10.88 16.19 0.33
N PHE A 139 -10.94 14.92 0.74
CA PHE A 139 -9.87 13.95 0.47
C PHE A 139 -10.27 12.92 -0.61
N LYS A 140 -11.55 12.55 -0.70
CA LYS A 140 -12.02 11.41 -1.52
C LYS A 140 -11.57 11.38 -2.97
N LYS A 141 -11.37 12.53 -3.59
CA LYS A 141 -10.95 12.60 -5.00
C LYS A 141 -9.54 12.06 -5.21
N GLY A 142 -8.69 12.16 -4.19
CA GLY A 142 -7.30 11.76 -4.29
C GLY A 142 -6.95 10.39 -3.75
N VAL A 143 -7.97 9.58 -3.52
CA VAL A 143 -7.82 8.23 -2.99
C VAL A 143 -8.12 7.25 -4.11
N ARG A 144 -7.32 6.20 -4.21
CA ARG A 144 -7.56 5.04 -5.07
C ARG A 144 -7.54 3.80 -4.19
N MET A 145 -8.72 3.20 -4.05
CA MET A 145 -8.85 1.89 -3.44
C MET A 145 -8.57 0.84 -4.51
N VAL A 146 -7.65 -0.07 -4.22
CA VAL A 146 -7.22 -1.12 -5.14
C VAL A 146 -7.42 -2.51 -4.51
N PRO A 147 -7.45 -3.58 -5.32
CA PRO A 147 -7.55 -4.93 -4.80
C PRO A 147 -6.44 -5.25 -3.79
N GLN A 148 -6.82 -5.88 -2.69
CA GLN A 148 -5.89 -6.32 -1.65
C GLN A 148 -4.71 -7.16 -2.18
N THR A 149 -4.96 -7.95 -3.22
CA THR A 149 -3.99 -8.85 -3.85
C THR A 149 -2.82 -8.13 -4.51
N TRP A 150 -2.91 -6.81 -4.74
CA TRP A 150 -1.81 -6.05 -5.32
C TRP A 150 -0.60 -5.99 -4.38
N PHE A 151 -0.82 -5.63 -3.12
CA PHE A 151 0.28 -5.42 -2.17
C PHE A 151 -0.08 -5.61 -0.69
N ASN A 152 -1.24 -6.20 -0.36
CA ASN A 152 -1.67 -6.37 1.03
C ASN A 152 -2.34 -7.74 1.31
N SER A 153 -1.85 -8.81 0.67
CA SER A 153 -2.42 -10.15 0.81
C SER A 153 -2.24 -10.72 2.23
N TYR A 154 -3.17 -11.56 2.69
CA TYR A 154 -3.10 -12.17 4.02
C TYR A 154 -2.81 -13.67 3.95
N PRO A 155 -2.11 -14.26 4.93
CA PRO A 155 -1.85 -15.70 4.95
C PRO A 155 -3.16 -16.51 5.09
N GLY A 156 -4.13 -16.00 5.86
CA GLY A 156 -5.26 -16.81 6.31
C GLY A 156 -4.76 -18.03 7.09
N SER A 157 -5.22 -19.23 6.73
CA SER A 157 -4.72 -20.49 7.28
C SER A 157 -3.53 -21.08 6.51
N LEU A 158 -2.97 -20.37 5.54
CA LEU A 158 -1.91 -20.86 4.68
C LEU A 158 -0.58 -20.98 5.44
N LYS A 159 0.07 -22.14 5.30
CA LYS A 159 1.42 -22.39 5.83
C LYS A 159 2.47 -22.10 4.77
N ALA A 160 3.66 -21.69 5.20
CA ALA A 160 4.80 -21.38 4.31
C ALA A 160 5.16 -22.54 3.36
N SER A 161 5.08 -23.79 3.82
CA SER A 161 5.33 -24.97 2.97
C SER A 161 4.32 -25.10 1.84
N THR A 162 3.04 -24.83 2.11
CA THR A 162 1.97 -24.88 1.12
C THR A 162 2.11 -23.76 0.09
N TYR A 163 2.59 -22.57 0.50
CA TYR A 163 2.95 -21.51 -0.45
C TYR A 163 4.05 -21.96 -1.41
N LEU A 164 5.10 -22.61 -0.90
CA LEU A 164 6.23 -23.07 -1.72
C LEU A 164 5.82 -24.17 -2.70
N GLU A 165 5.00 -25.13 -2.27
CA GLU A 165 4.50 -26.23 -3.09
C GLU A 165 3.42 -25.78 -4.07
N GLY A 166 2.64 -24.75 -3.70
CA GLY A 166 1.34 -24.32 -4.23
C GLY A 166 1.22 -24.26 -5.76
N ASN A 167 0.99 -25.43 -6.37
CA ASN A 167 0.62 -25.58 -7.78
C ASN A 167 -0.91 -25.71 -7.96
N ASP A 168 -1.67 -25.54 -6.89
CA ASP A 168 -3.13 -25.58 -6.90
C ASP A 168 -3.68 -24.44 -6.03
N GLU A 169 -4.60 -23.68 -6.60
CA GLU A 169 -5.30 -22.57 -5.93
C GLU A 169 -6.68 -22.97 -5.42
N LYS A 170 -7.10 -24.21 -5.66
CA LYS A 170 -8.43 -24.70 -5.31
C LYS A 170 -8.66 -24.59 -3.80
N GLY A 171 -9.74 -23.88 -3.45
CA GLY A 171 -10.14 -23.67 -2.06
C GLY A 171 -9.44 -22.51 -1.35
N LEU A 172 -8.55 -21.78 -2.03
CA LEU A 172 -8.04 -20.50 -1.53
C LEU A 172 -9.02 -19.38 -1.85
N SER A 173 -9.27 -18.52 -0.86
CA SER A 173 -9.96 -17.26 -1.09
C SER A 173 -9.05 -16.28 -1.85
N ASP A 174 -9.62 -15.30 -2.54
CA ASP A 174 -8.84 -14.39 -3.38
C ASP A 174 -7.85 -13.54 -2.59
N TRP A 175 -8.23 -13.10 -1.39
CA TRP A 175 -7.38 -12.34 -0.47
C TRP A 175 -6.19 -13.14 0.10
N GLN A 176 -6.23 -14.47 0.01
CA GLN A 176 -5.16 -15.31 0.54
C GLN A 176 -3.91 -15.19 -0.32
N THR A 177 -2.77 -15.10 0.34
CA THR A 177 -1.45 -15.04 -0.28
C THR A 177 -1.20 -16.25 -1.17
N ARG A 178 -0.68 -16.03 -2.39
CA ARG A 178 -0.27 -17.08 -3.34
C ARG A 178 1.06 -16.72 -3.99
N ARG A 179 1.70 -17.69 -4.65
CA ARG A 179 2.92 -17.42 -5.43
C ARG A 179 2.66 -16.30 -6.44
N GLY A 180 3.62 -15.38 -6.57
CA GLY A 180 3.47 -14.20 -7.43
C GLY A 180 2.81 -12.98 -6.75
N ASP A 181 2.27 -13.13 -5.53
CA ASP A 181 1.90 -11.97 -4.72
C ASP A 181 3.14 -11.20 -4.28
N PHE A 182 3.00 -9.87 -4.21
CA PHE A 182 4.11 -8.98 -3.88
C PHE A 182 4.52 -9.06 -2.42
N LEU A 183 3.54 -9.06 -1.51
CA LEU A 183 3.75 -8.96 -0.06
C LEU A 183 2.68 -9.75 0.68
N ILE A 184 3.08 -10.35 1.80
CA ILE A 184 2.18 -10.96 2.79
C ILE A 184 2.15 -10.13 4.07
N HIS A 185 0.96 -9.90 4.61
CA HIS A 185 0.70 -9.13 5.82
C HIS A 185 0.03 -10.01 6.88
N PHE A 186 0.67 -10.14 8.05
CA PHE A 186 0.20 -10.95 9.19
C PHE A 186 -0.74 -10.15 10.11
N ALA A 187 -1.64 -9.37 9.51
CA ALA A 187 -2.57 -8.49 10.20
C ALA A 187 -3.44 -9.25 11.22
N GLY A 188 -3.52 -8.74 12.45
CA GLY A 188 -4.35 -9.31 13.50
C GLY A 188 -3.78 -10.56 14.18
N PHE A 189 -2.57 -11.02 13.82
CA PHE A 189 -1.92 -12.11 14.52
C PHE A 189 -1.47 -11.65 15.91
N GLY A 190 -1.75 -12.47 16.93
CA GLY A 190 -1.18 -12.29 18.27
C GLY A 190 0.35 -12.40 18.25
N GLU A 191 1.03 -11.83 19.24
CA GLU A 191 2.50 -11.70 19.21
C GLU A 191 3.24 -13.04 19.00
N ASP A 192 2.84 -14.08 19.75
CA ASP A 192 3.43 -15.42 19.64
C ASP A 192 3.16 -16.08 18.29
N ASP A 193 1.92 -15.99 17.79
CA ASP A 193 1.52 -16.58 16.52
C ASP A 193 2.17 -15.85 15.33
N ARG A 194 2.26 -14.52 15.42
CA ARG A 194 2.95 -13.69 14.43
C ARG A 194 4.41 -14.09 14.34
N ALA A 195 5.12 -14.11 15.47
CA ALA A 195 6.55 -14.41 15.48
C ALA A 195 6.82 -15.81 14.92
N ARG A 196 6.05 -16.83 15.36
CA ARG A 196 6.15 -18.19 14.83
C ARG A 196 5.89 -18.25 13.33
N SER A 197 4.84 -17.59 12.86
CA SER A 197 4.44 -17.60 11.45
C SER A 197 5.48 -16.90 10.58
N MET A 198 5.84 -15.66 10.92
CA MET A 198 6.84 -14.90 10.18
C MET A 198 8.18 -15.64 10.12
N ASN A 199 8.65 -16.22 11.22
CA ASN A 199 9.89 -17.00 11.22
C ASN A 199 9.84 -18.22 10.28
N SER A 200 8.69 -18.90 10.22
CA SER A 200 8.49 -20.02 9.29
C SER A 200 8.53 -19.58 7.82
N TRP A 201 7.89 -18.44 7.50
CA TRP A 201 7.93 -17.85 6.16
C TRP A 201 9.33 -17.35 5.77
N LEU A 202 10.04 -16.71 6.69
CA LEU A 202 11.42 -16.26 6.47
C LEU A 202 12.40 -17.43 6.29
N ASP A 203 12.27 -18.50 7.09
CA ASP A 203 13.08 -19.71 6.94
C ASP A 203 12.84 -20.39 5.58
N MET A 204 11.58 -20.43 5.13
CA MET A 204 11.24 -20.92 3.78
C MET A 204 11.90 -20.05 2.70
N LEU A 205 11.71 -18.72 2.74
CA LEU A 205 12.30 -17.79 1.77
C LEU A 205 13.84 -17.79 1.80
N GLY A 206 14.46 -18.05 2.96
CA GLY A 206 15.91 -18.18 3.08
C GLY A 206 16.49 -19.42 2.39
N LYS A 207 15.66 -20.46 2.20
CA LYS A 207 16.04 -21.71 1.54
C LYS A 207 15.72 -21.72 0.05
N THR A 208 14.88 -20.79 -0.41
CA THR A 208 14.37 -20.76 -1.78
C THR A 208 14.47 -19.35 -2.33
N HIS A 209 15.22 -19.16 -3.41
CA HIS A 209 15.12 -17.90 -4.16
C HIS A 209 13.79 -17.89 -4.92
N PHE A 210 13.01 -16.81 -4.80
CA PHE A 210 11.86 -16.63 -5.67
C PHE A 210 12.36 -16.46 -7.10
N THR A 211 12.22 -17.52 -7.90
CA THR A 211 12.35 -17.46 -9.34
C THR A 211 10.97 -17.72 -9.93
N PRO A 212 10.47 -16.85 -10.83
CA PRO A 212 9.33 -17.17 -11.67
C PRO A 212 9.62 -18.48 -12.40
N GLU A 213 8.85 -19.52 -12.09
CA GLU A 213 9.04 -20.87 -12.61
C GLU A 213 7.97 -21.15 -13.67
N ALA A 214 8.40 -21.24 -14.93
CA ALA A 214 7.51 -21.56 -16.02
C ALA A 214 6.74 -22.87 -15.75
N GLY A 215 5.43 -22.86 -15.97
CA GLY A 215 4.56 -24.03 -15.78
C GLY A 215 4.03 -24.24 -14.36
N ARG A 216 4.33 -23.35 -13.41
CA ARG A 216 3.72 -23.37 -12.08
C ARG A 216 2.65 -22.30 -11.95
N VAL A 217 1.68 -22.55 -11.07
CA VAL A 217 0.61 -21.59 -10.80
C VAL A 217 1.16 -20.42 -9.98
N GLN A 218 0.97 -19.21 -10.51
CA GLN A 218 1.40 -17.97 -9.87
C GLN A 218 0.44 -16.84 -10.30
N ARG A 219 0.07 -15.99 -9.34
CA ARG A 219 -0.69 -14.77 -9.61
C ARG A 219 0.22 -13.79 -10.34
N ASN A 220 -0.32 -13.16 -11.38
CA ASN A 220 0.30 -12.02 -12.03
C ASN A 220 -0.68 -10.86 -12.00
N ALA A 221 -0.46 -9.92 -11.08
CA ALA A 221 -1.33 -8.74 -10.96
C ALA A 221 -1.04 -7.66 -12.03
N THR A 222 0.00 -7.81 -12.86
CA THR A 222 0.39 -6.76 -13.83
C THR A 222 -0.74 -6.40 -14.81
N PRO A 223 -1.41 -7.35 -15.48
CA PRO A 223 -2.49 -6.99 -16.42
C PRO A 223 -3.65 -6.27 -15.75
N ASP A 224 -4.01 -6.69 -14.53
CA ASP A 224 -5.10 -6.05 -13.77
C ASP A 224 -4.72 -4.63 -13.33
N ILE A 225 -3.45 -4.39 -12.99
CA ILE A 225 -2.94 -3.06 -12.64
C ILE A 225 -2.95 -2.14 -13.87
N GLU A 226 -2.46 -2.63 -15.00
CA GLU A 226 -2.45 -1.87 -16.26
C GLU A 226 -3.87 -1.49 -16.67
N ALA A 227 -4.79 -2.46 -16.71
CA ALA A 227 -6.19 -2.22 -17.05
C ALA A 227 -6.88 -1.23 -16.08
N TYR A 228 -6.62 -1.34 -14.77
CA TYR A 228 -7.20 -0.42 -13.79
C TYR A 228 -6.81 1.04 -14.06
N TRP A 229 -5.55 1.29 -14.45
CA TRP A 229 -5.10 2.64 -14.74
C TRP A 229 -5.56 3.13 -16.11
N GLU A 230 -5.64 2.25 -17.12
CA GLU A 230 -6.18 2.56 -18.44
C GLU A 230 -7.66 2.97 -18.37
N ASP A 231 -8.49 2.26 -17.60
CA ASP A 231 -9.92 2.58 -17.41
C ASP A 231 -10.15 3.96 -16.76
N LEU A 232 -9.15 4.49 -16.05
CA LEU A 232 -9.18 5.81 -15.43
C LEU A 232 -8.68 6.92 -16.36
N GLU A 233 -8.07 6.59 -17.50
CA GLU A 233 -7.69 7.57 -18.52
C GLU A 233 -8.94 8.04 -19.29
N PRO A 234 -9.18 9.35 -19.43
CA PRO A 234 -10.28 9.82 -20.27
C PRO A 234 -10.03 9.42 -21.72
N ILE A 235 -11.04 8.86 -22.38
CA ILE A 235 -11.04 8.66 -23.83
C ILE A 235 -10.81 10.04 -24.48
N GLU A 236 -9.67 10.21 -25.15
CA GLU A 236 -9.45 11.36 -26.03
C GLU A 236 -10.50 11.30 -27.15
N ILE A 237 -11.55 12.12 -27.03
CA ILE A 237 -12.47 12.35 -28.14
C ILE A 237 -11.73 13.27 -29.11
N GLN A 238 -11.28 12.70 -30.23
CA GLN A 238 -10.77 13.45 -31.38
C GLN A 238 -11.83 14.36 -31.99
#